data_AF-A0A0T5X8H6-F1
#
_entry.id   AF-A0A0T5X8H6-F1
#
_cell.length_a   1.000
_cell.length_b   1.000
_cell.length_c   1.000
_cell.angle_alpha   90.00
_cell.angle_beta   90.00
_cell.angle_gamma   90.00
#
_symmetry.space_group_name_H-M   'P 1'
#
loop_
_entity.id
_entity.type
_entity.pdbx_description
1 polymer ?
#
loop_
_entity_poly.entity_id
_entity_poly.type
_entity_poly.pdbx_seq_one_letter_code
_entity_poly.pdbx_strand_id
1 'polypeptide(L)'
;MDDATKKPLIFILAVAILLVPSFVVTVRSDMISGAVEITNIIVCEDLTSDLVPVNVVSSSSGFSYGITQVCVAFTYRGSSYFESCVEWYYEGDLIHNESVDLDGEGVKVFYLLRDDGAPLKKGLYEFYITCKGVRLADISFSIGGFESEIVS
;
A
#
# COMPACT_ATOMS: atom_id res chain seq x y z
N MET A 1 -36.84 -39.14 4.74
CA MET A 1 -36.08 -37.89 4.95
C MET A 1 -36.21 -37.07 3.69
N ASP A 2 -37.06 -36.07 3.78
CA ASP A 2 -38.04 -35.75 2.75
C ASP A 2 -37.49 -34.56 1.95
N ASP A 3 -37.82 -34.46 0.66
CA ASP A 3 -37.29 -33.42 -0.23
C ASP A 3 -37.58 -31.98 0.29
N ALA A 4 -38.64 -31.84 1.09
CA ALA A 4 -39.03 -30.59 1.75
C ALA A 4 -38.00 -30.07 2.78
N THR A 5 -37.21 -30.97 3.40
CA THR A 5 -36.25 -30.60 4.46
C THR A 5 -34.85 -30.36 3.91
N LYS A 6 -34.51 -30.91 2.73
CA LYS A 6 -33.18 -30.77 2.11
C LYS A 6 -32.94 -29.38 1.52
N LYS A 7 -33.96 -28.80 0.87
CA LYS A 7 -33.88 -27.46 0.26
C LYS A 7 -33.55 -26.35 1.28
N PRO A 8 -34.23 -26.22 2.43
CA PRO A 8 -33.88 -25.20 3.42
C PRO A 8 -32.50 -25.45 4.04
N LEU A 9 -32.09 -26.71 4.24
CA LEU A 9 -30.76 -27.05 4.78
C LEU A 9 -29.62 -26.69 3.81
N ILE A 10 -29.79 -26.92 2.51
CA ILE A 10 -28.84 -26.53 1.47
C ILE A 10 -28.74 -25.00 1.37
N PHE A 11 -29.88 -24.29 1.47
CA PHE A 11 -29.88 -22.83 1.50
C PHE A 11 -29.17 -22.27 2.74
N ILE A 12 -29.44 -22.81 3.93
CA ILE A 12 -28.75 -22.40 5.16
C ILE A 12 -27.25 -22.66 5.07
N LEU A 13 -26.84 -23.82 4.55
CA LEU A 13 -25.44 -24.16 4.34
C LEU A 13 -24.77 -23.21 3.34
N ALA A 14 -25.41 -22.93 2.21
CA ALA A 14 -24.89 -22.00 1.20
C ALA A 14 -24.74 -20.58 1.75
N VAL A 15 -25.73 -20.11 2.52
CA VAL A 15 -25.69 -18.82 3.19
C VAL A 15 -24.58 -18.78 4.24
N ALA A 16 -24.43 -19.83 5.06
CA ALA A 16 -23.37 -19.92 6.05
C ALA A 16 -21.97 -19.92 5.41
N ILE A 17 -21.79 -20.65 4.30
CA ILE A 17 -20.53 -20.69 3.53
C ILE A 17 -20.18 -19.31 2.97
N LEU A 18 -21.16 -18.46 2.64
CA LEU A 18 -20.89 -17.11 2.13
C LEU A 18 -20.68 -16.09 3.26
N LEU A 19 -21.47 -16.18 4.34
CA LEU A 19 -21.45 -15.19 5.42
C LEU A 19 -20.26 -15.38 6.36
N VAL A 20 -19.87 -16.62 6.67
CA VAL A 20 -18.79 -16.89 7.63
C VAL A 20 -17.44 -16.34 7.15
N PRO A 21 -16.98 -16.57 5.90
CA PRO A 21 -15.74 -16.00 5.40
C PRO A 21 -15.77 -14.47 5.39
N SER A 22 -16.89 -13.87 4.97
CA SER A 22 -17.05 -12.42 4.95
C SER A 22 -16.94 -11.81 6.36
N PHE A 23 -17.59 -12.43 7.34
CA PHE A 23 -17.52 -12.02 8.73
C PHE A 23 -16.10 -12.16 9.29
N VAL A 24 -15.42 -13.28 9.02
CA VAL A 24 -14.02 -13.50 9.44
C VAL A 24 -13.08 -12.46 8.83
N VAL A 25 -13.24 -12.15 7.54
CA VAL A 25 -12.46 -11.10 6.85
C VAL A 25 -12.69 -9.75 7.51
N THR A 26 -13.95 -9.40 7.79
CA THR A 26 -14.32 -8.12 8.41
C THR A 26 -13.70 -7.97 9.80
N VAL A 27 -13.92 -8.96 10.68
CA VAL A 27 -13.36 -8.93 12.05
C VAL A 27 -11.83 -8.87 12.03
N ARG A 28 -11.19 -9.63 11.14
CA ARG A 28 -9.73 -9.58 10.98
C ARG A 28 -9.25 -8.21 10.51
N SER A 29 -9.96 -7.59 9.58
CA SER A 29 -9.65 -6.25 9.07
C SER A 29 -9.75 -5.19 10.17
N ASP A 30 -10.81 -5.24 10.98
CA ASP A 30 -11.01 -4.31 12.09
C ASP A 30 -9.91 -4.47 13.15
N MET A 31 -9.56 -5.71 13.50
CA MET A 31 -8.47 -5.99 14.43
C MET A 31 -7.12 -5.46 13.93
N ILE A 32 -6.83 -5.62 12.63
CA ILE A 32 -5.56 -5.16 12.04
C ILE A 32 -5.52 -3.64 11.94
N SER A 33 -6.61 -3.01 11.48
CA SER A 33 -6.70 -1.55 11.34
C SER A 33 -6.64 -0.85 12.70
N GLY A 34 -7.13 -1.50 13.76
CA GLY A 34 -6.98 -1.01 15.13
C GLY A 34 -5.62 -1.28 15.77
N ALA A 35 -4.80 -2.16 15.17
CA ALA A 35 -3.50 -2.55 15.73
C ALA A 35 -2.33 -1.75 15.16
N VAL A 36 -2.44 -1.28 13.93
CA VAL A 36 -1.39 -0.49 13.26
C VAL A 36 -2.03 0.71 12.60
N GLU A 37 -1.63 1.90 13.03
CA GLU A 37 -2.03 3.18 12.45
C GLU A 37 -0.87 3.72 11.61
N ILE A 38 -1.16 4.10 10.36
CA ILE A 38 -0.21 4.77 9.46
C ILE A 38 -0.69 6.21 9.22
N THR A 39 0.19 7.18 9.43
CA THR A 39 -0.09 8.61 9.26
C THR A 39 1.06 9.35 8.59
N ASN A 40 0.82 10.59 8.17
CA ASN A 40 1.83 11.50 7.62
C ASN A 40 2.68 10.87 6.50
N ILE A 41 2.01 10.27 5.52
CA ILE A 41 2.69 9.65 4.38
C ILE A 41 3.15 10.74 3.41
N ILE A 42 4.44 10.75 3.11
CA ILE A 42 5.10 11.73 2.24
C ILE A 42 5.84 10.98 1.14
N VAL A 43 5.58 11.36 -0.11
CA VAL A 43 6.35 10.91 -1.28
C VAL A 43 7.29 12.03 -1.68
N CYS A 44 8.58 11.73 -1.78
CA CYS A 44 9.65 12.70 -2.02
C CYS A 44 10.68 12.12 -3.00
N GLU A 45 11.53 12.97 -3.57
CA GLU A 45 12.66 12.49 -4.37
C GLU A 45 13.78 11.97 -3.46
N ASP A 46 14.07 12.72 -2.40
CA ASP A 46 15.10 12.37 -1.41
C ASP A 46 14.81 13.00 -0.04
N LEU A 47 15.57 12.59 0.97
CA LEU A 47 15.66 13.29 2.25
C LEU A 47 17.02 13.98 2.37
N THR A 48 17.04 15.20 2.90
CA THR A 48 18.29 15.86 3.29
C THR A 48 18.95 15.13 4.47
N SER A 49 20.19 15.50 4.82
CA SER A 49 20.91 14.97 5.99
C SER A 49 20.14 15.16 7.31
N ASP A 50 19.27 16.18 7.36
CA ASP A 50 18.43 16.50 8.52
C ASP A 50 17.04 15.84 8.43
N LEU A 51 16.88 14.84 7.55
CA LEU A 51 15.62 14.10 7.30
C LEU A 51 14.47 14.98 6.79
N VAL A 52 14.78 16.13 6.18
CA VAL A 52 13.78 16.99 5.54
C VAL A 52 13.51 16.51 4.11
N PRO A 53 12.24 16.26 3.72
CA PRO A 53 11.90 15.84 2.37
C PRO A 53 12.23 16.87 1.29
N VAL A 54 12.78 16.39 0.18
CA VAL A 54 13.12 17.15 -1.04
C VAL A 54 12.17 16.75 -2.16
N ASN A 55 11.67 17.75 -2.90
CA ASN A 55 10.76 17.57 -4.05
C ASN A 55 9.57 16.65 -3.72
N VAL A 56 8.79 17.06 -2.72
CA VAL A 56 7.58 16.33 -2.31
C VAL A 56 6.53 16.38 -3.41
N VAL A 57 5.92 15.24 -3.70
CA VAL A 57 4.77 15.13 -4.62
C VAL A 57 3.53 14.65 -3.88
N SER A 58 2.38 15.13 -4.34
CA SER A 58 1.06 14.66 -3.92
C SER A 58 0.48 13.69 -4.96
N SER A 59 -0.57 12.96 -4.60
CA SER A 59 -1.23 11.98 -5.48
C SER A 59 -1.73 12.56 -6.83
N SER A 60 -1.92 13.88 -6.91
CA SER A 60 -2.36 14.60 -8.12
C SER A 60 -1.21 15.20 -8.95
N SER A 61 0.04 15.08 -8.49
CA SER A 61 1.24 15.64 -9.12
C SER A 61 2.31 14.54 -9.28
N GLY A 62 2.87 14.39 -10.46
CA GLY A 62 3.98 13.45 -10.69
C GLY A 62 5.34 14.09 -10.51
N PHE A 63 6.37 13.24 -10.41
CA PHE A 63 7.75 13.68 -10.62
C PHE A 63 8.00 13.96 -12.09
N SER A 64 8.91 14.89 -12.38
CA SER A 64 9.46 15.03 -13.72
C SER A 64 10.29 13.78 -14.08
N TYR A 65 10.37 13.47 -15.37
CA TYR A 65 11.27 12.40 -15.81
C TYR A 65 12.73 12.79 -15.59
N GLY A 66 13.56 11.80 -15.26
CA GLY A 66 15.00 11.99 -15.01
C GLY A 66 15.42 11.74 -13.56
N ILE A 67 14.46 11.66 -12.62
CA ILE A 67 14.76 11.28 -11.24
C ILE A 67 15.27 9.85 -11.15
N THR A 68 16.26 9.62 -10.30
CA THR A 68 16.91 8.30 -10.11
C THR A 68 16.39 7.57 -8.88
N GLN A 69 15.68 8.28 -8.00
CA GLN A 69 15.18 7.74 -6.75
C GLN A 69 13.88 8.44 -6.32
N VAL A 70 13.10 7.72 -5.51
CA VAL A 70 11.93 8.23 -4.77
C VAL A 70 12.00 7.68 -3.36
N CYS A 71 11.67 8.50 -2.37
CA CYS A 71 11.41 8.10 -1.00
C CYS A 71 9.92 8.12 -0.67
N VAL A 72 9.49 7.14 0.13
CA VAL A 72 8.23 7.20 0.86
C VAL A 72 8.55 7.17 2.35
N ALA A 73 8.19 8.25 3.04
CA ALA A 73 8.31 8.38 4.49
C ALA A 73 6.93 8.37 5.14
N PHE A 74 6.77 7.67 6.26
CA PHE A 74 5.52 7.67 7.01
C PHE A 74 5.74 7.50 8.51
N THR A 75 4.80 8.03 9.28
CA THR A 75 4.71 7.80 10.72
C THR A 75 3.84 6.57 10.97
N TYR A 76 4.24 5.74 11.93
CA TYR A 76 3.45 4.57 12.34
C TYR A 76 3.28 4.51 13.85
N ARG A 77 2.19 3.88 14.27
CA ARG A 77 1.94 3.48 15.64
C ARG A 77 1.29 2.10 15.66
N GLY A 78 2.05 1.09 16.06
CA GLY A 78 1.61 -0.27 16.29
C GLY A 78 1.46 -0.58 17.77
N SER A 79 0.47 -1.41 18.09
CA SER A 79 0.22 -1.91 19.45
C SER A 79 0.52 -3.41 19.63
N SER A 80 1.01 -4.07 18.58
CA SER A 80 1.34 -5.49 18.58
C SER A 80 2.17 -5.85 17.35
N TYR A 81 3.04 -6.86 17.47
CA TYR A 81 3.76 -7.43 16.34
C TYR A 81 2.80 -8.16 15.38
N PHE A 82 2.58 -7.56 14.22
CA PHE A 82 1.93 -8.19 13.09
C PHE A 82 2.86 -8.15 11.89
N GLU A 83 2.96 -9.27 11.17
CA GLU A 83 3.71 -9.35 9.92
C GLU A 83 3.19 -8.31 8.94
N SER A 84 4.02 -7.30 8.68
CA SER A 84 3.73 -6.19 7.81
C SER A 84 4.78 -6.15 6.70
N CYS A 85 4.35 -5.73 5.51
CA CYS A 85 5.20 -5.61 4.34
C CYS A 85 4.96 -4.26 3.68
N VAL A 86 5.99 -3.77 3.01
CA VAL A 86 5.84 -2.71 2.01
C VAL A 86 6.01 -3.31 0.63
N GLU A 87 5.24 -2.81 -0.32
CA GLU A 87 5.18 -3.36 -1.68
C GLU A 87 5.23 -2.21 -2.68
N TRP A 88 6.12 -2.33 -3.66
CA TRP A 88 6.26 -1.39 -4.76
C TRP A 88 5.75 -2.02 -6.04
N TYR A 89 4.92 -1.27 -6.77
CA TYR A 89 4.38 -1.67 -8.06
C TYR A 89 4.76 -0.65 -9.13
N TYR A 90 4.94 -1.15 -10.35
CA TYR A 90 5.11 -0.36 -11.56
C TYR A 90 4.15 -0.87 -12.62
N GLU A 91 3.25 -0.01 -13.11
CA GLU A 91 2.22 -0.37 -14.11
C GLU A 91 1.42 -1.63 -13.71
N GLY A 92 1.14 -1.78 -12.41
CA GLY A 92 0.39 -2.91 -11.84
C GLY A 92 1.21 -4.17 -11.56
N ASP A 93 2.49 -4.22 -11.95
CA ASP A 93 3.39 -5.34 -11.65
C ASP A 93 4.17 -5.08 -10.35
N LEU A 94 4.20 -6.08 -9.46
CA LEU A 94 5.02 -6.03 -8.24
C LEU A 94 6.50 -6.04 -8.62
N ILE A 95 7.22 -4.97 -8.29
CA ILE A 95 8.66 -4.83 -8.58
C ILE A 95 9.55 -5.04 -7.35
N HIS A 96 9.04 -4.80 -6.14
CA HIS A 96 9.78 -5.02 -4.91
C HIS A 96 8.84 -5.23 -3.73
N ASN A 97 9.24 -6.07 -2.77
CA ASN A 97 8.61 -6.15 -1.46
C ASN A 97 9.65 -6.41 -0.38
N GLU A 98 9.33 -5.98 0.84
CA GLU A 98 10.13 -6.27 2.02
C GLU A 98 9.26 -6.28 3.28
N SER A 99 9.63 -7.11 4.24
CA SER A 99 8.99 -7.14 5.56
C SER A 99 9.44 -5.94 6.39
N VAL A 100 8.49 -5.32 7.09
CA VAL A 100 8.72 -4.18 7.98
C VAL A 100 8.19 -4.47 9.38
N ASP A 101 8.99 -4.16 10.39
CA ASP A 101 8.53 -4.13 11.77
C ASP A 101 7.88 -2.78 12.08
N LEU A 102 6.60 -2.84 12.46
CA LEU A 102 5.76 -1.71 12.83
C LEU A 102 5.31 -1.79 14.30
N ASP A 103 6.03 -2.53 15.16
CA ASP A 103 5.78 -2.51 16.60
C ASP A 103 6.25 -1.20 17.25
N GLY A 104 5.49 -0.71 18.23
CA GLY A 104 5.72 0.58 18.88
C GLY A 104 5.37 1.77 17.99
N GLU A 105 6.10 2.87 18.11
CA GLU A 105 5.85 4.10 17.33
C GLU A 105 7.14 4.64 16.73
N GLY A 106 7.03 5.27 15.56
CA GLY A 106 8.19 5.86 14.91
C GLY A 106 7.94 6.33 13.49
N VAL A 107 9.03 6.53 12.76
CA VAL A 107 9.05 6.91 11.35
C VAL A 107 9.82 5.86 10.58
N LYS A 108 9.29 5.46 9.42
CA LYS A 108 10.00 4.62 8.44
C LYS A 108 10.16 5.39 7.14
N VAL A 109 11.25 5.10 6.44
CA VAL A 109 11.56 5.66 5.12
C VAL A 109 11.99 4.51 4.24
N PHE A 110 11.40 4.45 3.05
CA PHE A 110 11.71 3.47 2.03
C PHE A 110 12.11 4.17 0.76
N TYR A 111 13.12 3.64 0.08
CA TYR A 111 13.62 4.18 -1.18
C TYR A 111 13.35 3.21 -2.31
N LEU A 112 12.90 3.75 -3.44
CA LEU A 112 12.90 3.08 -4.72
C LEU A 112 13.97 3.72 -5.60
N LEU A 113 14.92 2.91 -6.03
CA LEU A 113 15.97 3.29 -6.98
C LEU A 113 16.32 2.07 -7.84
N ARG A 114 17.03 2.31 -8.94
CA ARG A 114 17.55 1.23 -9.77
C ARG A 114 19.00 0.96 -9.42
N ASP A 115 19.37 -0.32 -9.38
CA ASP A 115 20.75 -0.74 -9.08
C ASP A 115 21.78 -0.20 -10.08
N ASP A 116 21.36 0.09 -11.31
CA ASP A 116 22.21 0.67 -12.37
C ASP A 116 22.37 2.20 -12.28
N GLY A 117 21.69 2.84 -11.32
CA GLY A 117 21.67 4.31 -11.16
C GLY A 117 20.97 5.04 -12.30
N ALA A 118 20.33 4.32 -13.23
CA ALA A 118 19.58 4.96 -14.32
C ALA A 118 18.31 5.62 -13.76
N PRO A 119 17.73 6.59 -14.50
CA PRO A 119 16.44 7.17 -14.13
C PRO A 119 15.35 6.10 -13.98
N LEU A 120 14.45 6.33 -13.02
CA LEU A 120 13.22 5.55 -12.89
C LEU A 120 12.42 5.66 -14.19
N LYS A 121 11.70 4.59 -14.54
CA LYS A 121 10.93 4.53 -15.79
C LYS A 121 9.78 5.54 -15.72
N LYS A 122 9.36 6.06 -16.87
CA LYS A 122 8.09 6.80 -16.93
C LYS A 122 6.93 5.84 -16.65
N GLY A 123 5.89 6.33 -15.99
CA GLY A 123 4.67 5.56 -15.74
C GLY A 123 4.10 5.73 -14.34
N LEU A 124 3.11 4.90 -14.05
CA LEU A 124 2.45 4.82 -12.76
C LEU A 124 3.23 3.92 -11.80
N TYR A 125 3.47 4.44 -10.61
CA TYR A 125 4.01 3.70 -9.48
C TYR A 125 3.02 3.69 -8.34
N GLU A 126 2.99 2.58 -7.62
CA GLU A 126 2.16 2.43 -6.43
C GLU A 126 3.02 1.88 -5.29
N PHE A 127 2.75 2.36 -4.09
CA PHE A 127 3.35 1.91 -2.85
C PHE A 127 2.25 1.50 -1.89
N TYR A 128 2.31 0.27 -1.41
CA TYR A 128 1.34 -0.25 -0.45
C TYR A 128 2.04 -0.62 0.84
N ILE A 129 1.35 -0.37 1.96
CA ILE A 129 1.71 -0.93 3.25
C ILE A 129 0.63 -1.97 3.58
N THR A 130 1.03 -3.22 3.75
CA THR A 130 0.12 -4.32 4.08
C THR A 130 0.48 -4.93 5.42
N CYS A 131 -0.53 -5.41 6.14
CA CYS A 131 -0.36 -6.14 7.40
C CYS A 131 -1.28 -7.35 7.37
N LYS A 132 -0.71 -8.55 7.46
CA LYS A 132 -1.45 -9.82 7.37
C LYS A 132 -2.40 -9.90 6.15
N GLY A 133 -1.99 -9.30 5.02
CA GLY A 133 -2.77 -9.25 3.77
C GLY A 133 -3.86 -8.18 3.72
N VAL A 134 -4.01 -7.34 4.74
CA VAL A 134 -4.89 -6.16 4.74
C VAL A 134 -4.06 -4.95 4.35
N ARG A 135 -4.57 -4.13 3.42
CA ARG A 135 -3.90 -2.89 3.01
C ARG A 135 -4.17 -1.80 4.03
N LEU A 136 -3.10 -1.31 4.66
CA LEU A 136 -3.13 -0.23 5.65
C LEU A 136 -3.03 1.15 4.99
N ALA A 137 -2.27 1.24 3.90
CA ALA A 137 -2.11 2.46 3.13
C ALA A 137 -1.92 2.15 1.64
N ASP A 138 -2.37 3.09 0.82
CA ASP A 138 -2.29 3.03 -0.63
C ASP A 138 -1.85 4.40 -1.17
N ILE A 139 -0.70 4.43 -1.85
CA ILE A 139 -0.12 5.63 -2.40
C ILE A 139 0.16 5.38 -3.88
N SER A 140 -0.30 6.29 -4.74
CA SER A 140 0.04 6.31 -6.16
C SER A 140 0.72 7.62 -6.53
N PHE A 141 1.70 7.52 -7.43
CA PHE A 141 2.40 8.67 -8.02
C PHE A 141 2.87 8.32 -9.44
N SER A 142 3.11 9.35 -10.26
CA SER A 142 3.61 9.16 -11.62
C SER A 142 5.00 9.76 -11.80
N ILE A 143 5.79 9.18 -12.71
CA ILE A 143 7.07 9.74 -13.14
C ILE A 143 6.96 10.11 -14.62
N GLY A 144 7.35 11.33 -14.96
CA GLY A 144 7.27 11.89 -16.30
C GLY A 144 5.91 12.48 -16.67
N GLY A 145 4.93 12.44 -15.76
CA GLY A 145 3.57 12.96 -15.94
C GLY A 145 2.78 12.32 -17.09
N PHE A 146 1.48 12.59 -17.12
CA PHE A 146 0.74 12.61 -18.37
C PHE A 146 1.05 13.97 -19.01
N GLU A 147 1.70 14.02 -20.18
CA GLU A 147 1.71 15.24 -20.96
C GLU A 147 0.25 15.60 -21.22
N SER A 148 -0.29 16.61 -20.52
CA SER A 148 -1.35 17.39 -21.14
C SER A 148 -0.67 18.09 -22.30
N GLU A 149 -0.74 17.49 -23.48
CA GLU A 149 -0.70 18.23 -24.73
C GLU A 149 -1.68 19.40 -24.57
N ILE A 150 -1.17 20.57 -24.21
CA ILE A 150 -1.86 21.81 -24.48
C ILE A 150 -1.73 21.97 -26.00
N VAL A 151 -2.68 21.35 -26.72
CA VAL A 151 -2.95 21.73 -28.10
C VAL A 151 -3.69 23.07 -28.07
N SER A 152 -3.12 24.02 -28.81
CA SER A 152 -3.61 25.35 -29.20
C SER A 152 -3.10 26.52 -28.36
#